data_AF-A0AAV1E009-F1
#
_entry.id   AF-A0AAV1E009-F1
#
_cell.length_a   1.000
_cell.length_b   1.000
_cell.length_c   1.000
_cell.angle_alpha   90.00
_cell.angle_beta   90.00
_cell.angle_gamma   90.00
#
_symmetry.space_group_name_H-M   'P 1'
#
loop_
_entity.id
_entity.type
_entity.pdbx_description
1 polymer ?
#
loop_
_entity_poly.entity_id
_entity_poly.type
_entity_poly.pdbx_seq_one_letter_code
_entity_poly.pdbx_strand_id
1 'polypeptide(L)'
;MYRLKGLGELRRKAPQMTVSWFNTFSFSRRAHSLPFATNLAVEDISGAQPAEVQNLLQGKWMGSSTWNTLVDPLNGEPFIKVAEVDGRGVQPFVESLRQCPKHGLHNPFKSPERYLMLGDVSAKAAHLLSLPEVSDFFTKLIQRLAPKSYQQAFGEVYVTQKFLENFSGDQVRFLARSFAVPGNHLGQQSHGFRWPYGPVAIITPFNFPLEIPVLQLMGALYMGNKPVLKVDSKVSLVMDQMLRLLHASGLPTEDVDFINCDGKTMNKLLVEVEYVSWVCDQDAYACSGQKCSAQSILFMHENWGRSPLLGKMKDLAARRKLDDLTIGPVLTVTTEAMLEHKNKLLQIPGSKLLFGGDALQNHSIPAIYGAIKPTAIFVPLEEILKNDNFELVTKEIFGPFQVIEYYQIKYCIIWLNFLMRILRFVTRFCSNFFVSLV
;
A
#
# COMPACT_ATOMS: atom_id res chain seq x y z
N MET A 1 -18.00 37.90 -71.29
CA MET A 1 -19.42 37.60 -70.98
C MET A 1 -19.66 38.00 -69.53
N TYR A 2 -20.09 39.26 -69.31
CA TYR A 2 -21.38 39.69 -68.70
C TYR A 2 -21.52 39.37 -67.19
N ARG A 3 -21.82 40.28 -66.26
CA ARG A 3 -21.84 41.76 -66.16
C ARG A 3 -22.19 42.08 -64.68
N LEU A 4 -21.56 43.10 -64.10
CA LEU A 4 -21.99 43.75 -62.84
C LEU A 4 -23.27 44.59 -63.03
N LYS A 5 -24.10 44.70 -61.98
CA LYS A 5 -25.09 45.77 -61.63
C LYS A 5 -25.79 45.34 -60.32
N GLY A 6 -26.10 46.14 -59.31
CA GLY A 6 -26.03 47.57 -59.03
C GLY A 6 -26.65 47.83 -57.63
N LEU A 7 -26.28 48.95 -57.00
CA LEU A 7 -26.74 49.43 -55.69
C LEU A 7 -28.24 49.81 -55.63
N GLY A 8 -28.80 49.83 -54.40
CA GLY A 8 -30.01 50.57 -54.04
C GLY A 8 -30.24 50.62 -52.52
N GLU A 9 -29.96 51.78 -51.91
CA GLU A 9 -30.20 52.12 -50.49
C GLU A 9 -31.70 52.28 -50.16
N LEU A 10 -32.08 52.11 -48.87
CA LEU A 10 -33.03 53.02 -48.22
C LEU A 10 -32.90 53.06 -46.68
N ARG A 11 -32.51 54.25 -46.20
CA ARG A 11 -32.31 54.75 -44.84
C ARG A 11 -33.54 54.71 -43.91
N ARG A 12 -33.25 54.77 -42.59
CA ARG A 12 -33.82 55.61 -41.47
C ARG A 12 -34.12 54.72 -40.24
N LYS A 13 -33.74 55.01 -38.99
CA LYS A 13 -33.48 56.26 -38.23
C LYS A 13 -32.64 55.94 -36.97
N ALA A 14 -31.73 56.83 -36.59
CA ALA A 14 -31.10 56.92 -35.25
C ALA A 14 -32.04 57.68 -34.25
N PRO A 15 -31.79 57.73 -32.92
CA PRO A 15 -30.65 58.47 -32.37
C PRO A 15 -29.96 57.87 -31.11
N GLN A 16 -28.72 58.32 -30.89
CA GLN A 16 -27.98 58.26 -29.62
C GLN A 16 -28.62 59.19 -28.58
N MET A 17 -28.68 58.77 -27.30
CA MET A 17 -28.30 59.61 -26.17
C MET A 17 -28.05 58.79 -24.89
N THR A 18 -27.02 59.22 -24.18
CA THR A 18 -26.35 58.71 -22.97
C THR A 18 -27.19 58.69 -21.70
N VAL A 19 -27.01 57.67 -20.84
CA VAL A 19 -27.12 57.81 -19.37
C VAL A 19 -26.09 56.91 -18.68
N SER A 20 -25.25 57.55 -17.86
CA SER A 20 -24.33 56.98 -16.88
C SER A 20 -25.07 56.19 -15.80
N TRP A 21 -24.61 54.98 -15.47
CA TRP A 21 -24.74 54.40 -14.14
C TRP A 21 -23.43 53.68 -13.78
N PHE A 22 -22.60 54.35 -13.00
CA PHE A 22 -21.68 53.70 -12.09
C PHE A 22 -22.50 52.76 -11.20
N ASN A 23 -22.38 51.45 -11.42
CA ASN A 23 -22.70 50.46 -10.40
C ASN A 23 -21.47 49.57 -10.24
N THR A 24 -20.81 49.79 -9.10
CA THR A 24 -19.82 48.92 -8.48
C THR A 24 -20.33 47.48 -8.44
N PHE A 25 -19.98 46.69 -9.45
CA PHE A 25 -20.04 45.24 -9.33
C PHE A 25 -18.85 44.80 -8.50
N SER A 26 -19.13 44.54 -7.22
CA SER A 26 -18.33 43.67 -6.38
C SER A 26 -18.05 42.37 -7.16
N PHE A 27 -16.82 42.19 -7.61
CA PHE A 27 -16.31 40.90 -8.06
C PHE A 27 -16.28 39.99 -6.82
N SER A 28 -17.39 39.31 -6.53
CA SER A 28 -17.35 38.17 -5.62
C SER A 28 -16.51 37.09 -6.30
N ARG A 29 -15.30 36.85 -5.80
CA ARG A 29 -14.48 35.68 -6.15
C ARG A 29 -15.30 34.42 -5.84
N ARG A 30 -16.01 33.86 -6.82
CA ARG A 30 -16.34 32.44 -6.80
C ARG A 30 -15.18 31.72 -7.46
N ALA A 31 -14.31 31.14 -6.65
CA ALA A 31 -13.30 30.20 -7.12
C ALA A 31 -13.98 29.11 -7.96
N HIS A 32 -13.46 28.83 -9.16
CA HIS A 32 -13.85 27.63 -9.89
C HIS A 32 -13.40 26.42 -9.07
N SER A 33 -14.33 25.76 -8.37
CA SER A 33 -14.00 24.54 -7.64
C SER A 33 -13.61 23.45 -8.63
N LEU A 34 -12.51 22.75 -8.34
CA LEU A 34 -12.12 21.58 -9.12
C LEU A 34 -13.28 20.57 -9.10
N PRO A 35 -13.71 19.99 -10.25
CA PRO A 35 -14.94 19.19 -10.32
C PRO A 35 -14.98 17.98 -9.38
N PHE A 36 -13.82 17.45 -9.00
CA PHE A 36 -13.69 16.32 -8.07
C PHE A 36 -13.55 16.76 -6.60
N ALA A 37 -13.11 17.99 -6.36
CA ALA A 37 -12.86 18.48 -5.01
C ALA A 37 -14.19 18.77 -4.30
N THR A 38 -14.21 18.62 -2.99
CA THR A 38 -15.42 18.78 -2.15
C THR A 38 -15.93 20.23 -2.00
N ASN A 39 -15.81 21.06 -3.05
CA ASN A 39 -16.07 22.51 -3.03
C ASN A 39 -15.28 23.29 -1.97
N LEU A 40 -14.11 22.77 -1.57
CA LEU A 40 -13.23 23.35 -0.57
C LEU A 40 -11.93 23.81 -1.22
N ALA A 41 -11.59 25.10 -1.09
CA ALA A 41 -10.26 25.58 -1.43
C ALA A 41 -9.29 25.28 -0.27
N VAL A 42 -8.06 24.88 -0.59
CA VAL A 42 -7.07 24.48 0.42
C VAL A 42 -6.72 25.65 1.35
N GLU A 43 -6.73 26.87 0.81
CA GLU A 43 -6.43 28.09 1.55
C GLU A 43 -7.51 28.43 2.59
N ASP A 44 -8.76 28.01 2.35
CA ASP A 44 -9.90 28.33 3.21
C ASP A 44 -10.00 27.39 4.43
N ILE A 45 -9.29 26.25 4.40
CA ILE A 45 -9.27 25.28 5.51
C ILE A 45 -8.67 25.94 6.76
N SER A 46 -9.49 26.07 7.80
CA SER A 46 -9.19 26.80 9.03
C SER A 46 -10.07 26.34 10.19
N GLY A 47 -9.82 26.81 11.42
CA GLY A 47 -10.72 26.55 12.55
C GLY A 47 -12.15 27.09 12.33
N ALA A 48 -12.29 28.18 11.56
CA ALA A 48 -13.59 28.76 11.22
C ALA A 48 -14.33 28.00 10.12
N GLN A 49 -13.58 27.32 9.24
CA GLN A 49 -14.10 26.53 8.12
C GLN A 49 -13.38 25.18 8.05
N PRO A 50 -13.70 24.25 8.98
CA PRO A 50 -13.01 22.98 9.04
C PRO A 50 -13.42 22.06 7.87
N ALA A 51 -12.43 21.37 7.29
CA ALA A 51 -12.67 20.35 6.27
C ALA A 51 -13.30 19.09 6.89
N GLU A 52 -14.08 18.34 6.11
CA GLU A 52 -14.60 17.04 6.51
C GLU A 52 -14.00 15.92 5.65
N VAL A 53 -13.51 14.86 6.29
CA VAL A 53 -13.01 13.65 5.62
C VAL A 53 -14.01 12.53 5.83
N GLN A 54 -14.45 11.90 4.75
CA GLN A 54 -15.42 10.82 4.77
C GLN A 54 -14.74 9.46 4.54
N ASN A 55 -15.45 8.39 4.89
CA ASN A 55 -15.07 7.04 4.52
C ASN A 55 -15.68 6.70 3.15
N LEU A 56 -15.08 5.77 2.40
CA LEU A 56 -15.69 5.15 1.23
C LEU A 56 -15.99 3.70 1.57
N LEU A 57 -17.25 3.30 1.44
CA LEU A 57 -17.67 1.93 1.72
C LEU A 57 -18.68 1.50 0.66
N GLN A 58 -18.39 0.39 -0.03
CA GLN A 58 -19.29 -0.18 -1.05
C GLN A 58 -19.75 0.90 -2.05
N GLY A 59 -18.81 1.73 -2.49
CA GLY A 59 -19.03 2.81 -3.43
C GLY A 59 -19.79 4.04 -2.92
N LYS A 60 -20.04 4.14 -1.61
CA LYS A 60 -20.72 5.31 -1.01
C LYS A 60 -19.78 6.05 -0.08
N TRP A 61 -19.76 7.37 -0.21
CA TRP A 61 -19.09 8.25 0.74
C TRP A 61 -19.94 8.38 2.01
N MET A 62 -19.37 7.97 3.13
CA MET A 62 -20.05 7.84 4.42
C MET A 62 -19.40 8.77 5.45
N GLY A 63 -20.21 9.64 6.05
CA GLY A 63 -19.83 10.29 7.31
C GLY A 63 -19.81 9.30 8.48
N SER A 64 -19.51 9.81 9.67
CA SER A 64 -19.59 9.05 10.92
C SER A 64 -20.42 9.82 11.94
N SER A 65 -21.01 9.10 12.90
CA SER A 65 -21.56 9.73 14.10
C SER A 65 -20.47 10.30 15.01
N THR A 66 -19.22 9.87 14.80
CA THR A 66 -18.05 10.23 15.61
C THR A 66 -17.02 10.92 14.73
N TRP A 67 -16.68 12.16 15.08
CA TRP A 67 -15.70 12.96 14.34
C TRP A 67 -14.44 13.13 15.18
N ASN A 68 -13.29 12.74 14.62
CA ASN A 68 -11.99 13.09 15.19
C ASN A 68 -11.59 14.46 14.66
N THR A 69 -11.45 15.42 15.56
CA THR A 69 -11.03 16.78 15.20
C THR A 69 -9.51 16.87 15.26
N LEU A 70 -8.90 17.18 14.13
CA LEU A 70 -7.47 17.37 13.99
C LEU A 70 -7.14 18.85 14.08
N VAL A 71 -5.98 19.13 14.67
CA VAL A 71 -5.45 20.49 14.80
C VAL A 71 -4.45 20.79 13.68
N ASP A 72 -4.44 22.02 13.21
CA ASP A 72 -3.47 22.50 12.22
C ASP A 72 -2.06 22.48 12.84
N PRO A 73 -1.08 21.82 12.19
CA PRO A 73 0.28 21.72 12.73
C PRO A 73 1.02 23.06 12.81
N LEU A 74 0.51 24.13 12.17
CA LEU A 74 1.13 25.45 12.14
C LEU A 74 0.61 26.40 13.22
N ASN A 75 -0.62 26.24 13.68
CA ASN A 75 -1.25 27.17 14.62
C ASN A 75 -2.12 26.52 15.73
N GLY A 76 -2.38 25.22 15.65
CA GLY A 76 -3.16 24.47 16.65
C GLY A 76 -4.69 24.58 16.52
N GLU A 77 -5.21 25.28 15.51
CA GLU A 77 -6.66 25.42 15.30
C GLU A 77 -7.33 24.10 14.85
N PRO A 78 -8.56 23.80 15.29
CA PRO A 78 -9.30 22.60 14.87
C PRO A 78 -9.82 22.73 13.42
N PHE A 79 -8.98 22.46 12.44
CA PHE A 79 -9.23 22.73 11.01
C PHE A 79 -9.74 21.55 10.18
N ILE A 80 -9.76 20.33 10.72
CA ILE A 80 -10.24 19.12 10.00
C ILE A 80 -11.03 18.23 10.93
N LYS A 81 -12.14 17.70 10.44
CA LYS A 81 -12.96 16.67 11.07
C LYS A 81 -12.89 15.41 10.23
N VAL A 82 -12.41 14.32 10.82
CA VAL A 82 -12.34 13.02 10.16
C VAL A 82 -13.44 12.12 10.69
N ALA A 83 -14.25 11.56 9.79
CA ALA A 83 -15.27 10.58 10.12
C ALA A 83 -14.61 9.27 10.57
N GLU A 84 -14.25 9.16 11.84
CA GLU A 84 -13.58 7.95 12.34
C GLU A 84 -14.57 6.81 12.57
N VAL A 85 -14.20 5.65 12.05
CA VAL A 85 -14.87 4.38 12.30
C VAL A 85 -14.31 3.83 13.62
N ASP A 86 -15.23 3.46 14.52
CA ASP A 86 -14.89 2.79 15.77
C ASP A 86 -14.92 1.26 15.62
N GLY A 87 -14.57 0.53 16.68
CA GLY A 87 -14.57 -0.93 16.66
C GLY A 87 -15.91 -1.60 16.32
N ARG A 88 -17.05 -0.90 16.37
CA ARG A 88 -18.37 -1.45 15.99
C ARG A 88 -18.65 -1.24 14.50
N GLY A 89 -18.10 -0.19 13.90
CA GLY A 89 -18.30 0.16 12.49
C GLY A 89 -17.41 -0.57 11.48
N VAL A 90 -16.56 -1.51 11.91
CA VAL A 90 -15.64 -2.24 11.00
C VAL A 90 -16.31 -3.35 10.18
N GLN A 91 -17.41 -3.93 10.67
CA GLN A 91 -18.04 -5.10 10.04
C GLN A 91 -18.47 -4.88 8.58
N PRO A 92 -19.08 -3.74 8.22
CA PRO A 92 -19.44 -3.47 6.82
C PRO A 92 -18.23 -3.47 5.87
N PHE A 93 -17.06 -3.02 6.32
CA PHE A 93 -15.83 -3.07 5.53
C PHE A 93 -15.33 -4.50 5.33
N VAL A 94 -15.42 -5.34 6.37
CA VAL A 94 -15.10 -6.76 6.29
C VAL A 94 -16.03 -7.47 5.30
N GLU A 95 -17.33 -7.18 5.36
CA GLU A 95 -18.34 -7.71 4.42
C GLU A 95 -18.06 -7.26 2.98
N SER A 96 -17.74 -5.99 2.77
CA SER A 96 -17.35 -5.45 1.46
C SER A 96 -16.13 -6.18 0.88
N LEU A 97 -15.10 -6.42 1.69
CA LEU A 97 -13.91 -7.17 1.28
C LEU A 97 -14.25 -8.62 0.92
N ARG A 98 -15.10 -9.29 1.70
CA ARG A 98 -15.53 -10.69 1.44
C ARG A 98 -16.28 -10.86 0.12
N GLN A 99 -16.83 -9.80 -0.47
CA GLN A 99 -17.42 -9.86 -1.81
C GLN A 99 -16.37 -10.09 -2.90
N CYS A 100 -15.09 -9.82 -2.63
CA CYS A 100 -14.00 -10.16 -3.54
C CYS A 100 -13.55 -11.62 -3.28
N PRO A 101 -13.71 -12.53 -4.26
CA PRO A 101 -13.21 -13.89 -4.12
C PRO A 101 -11.68 -13.95 -4.22
N LYS A 102 -11.07 -15.07 -3.78
CA LYS A 102 -9.61 -15.28 -3.86
C LYS A 102 -9.04 -15.27 -5.28
N HIS A 103 -9.87 -15.45 -6.30
CA HIS A 103 -9.49 -15.29 -7.70
C HIS A 103 -9.64 -13.85 -8.24
N GLY A 104 -9.86 -12.89 -7.34
CA GLY A 104 -9.89 -11.47 -7.62
C GLY A 104 -11.14 -10.94 -8.31
N LEU A 105 -11.18 -9.61 -8.45
CA LEU A 105 -12.11 -8.87 -9.29
C LEU A 105 -11.91 -9.26 -10.76
N HIS A 106 -10.64 -9.31 -11.18
CA HIS A 106 -10.18 -9.84 -12.46
C HIS A 106 -8.89 -10.64 -12.28
N ASN A 107 -8.55 -11.46 -13.28
CA ASN A 107 -7.29 -12.18 -13.40
C ASN A 107 -7.02 -12.45 -14.89
N PRO A 108 -5.90 -13.08 -15.28
CA PRO A 108 -5.59 -13.30 -16.71
C PRO A 108 -6.68 -14.02 -17.53
N PHE A 109 -7.58 -14.75 -16.87
CA PHE A 109 -8.68 -15.49 -17.52
C PHE A 109 -10.08 -14.97 -17.18
N LYS A 110 -10.21 -14.10 -16.19
CA LYS A 110 -11.49 -13.56 -15.70
C LYS A 110 -11.48 -12.05 -15.84
N SER A 111 -12.43 -11.51 -16.60
CA SER A 111 -12.59 -10.06 -16.80
C SER A 111 -11.30 -9.32 -17.21
N PRO A 112 -10.54 -9.81 -18.22
CA PRO A 112 -9.27 -9.20 -18.62
C PRO A 112 -9.44 -7.78 -19.19
N GLU A 113 -10.64 -7.38 -19.61
CA GLU A 113 -10.98 -6.01 -19.99
C GLU A 113 -10.69 -5.00 -18.87
N ARG A 114 -10.68 -5.45 -17.60
CA ARG A 114 -10.37 -4.59 -16.45
C ARG A 114 -8.92 -4.12 -16.43
N TYR A 115 -7.98 -4.86 -17.02
CA TYR A 115 -6.61 -4.36 -17.17
C TYR A 115 -6.55 -3.12 -18.07
N LEU A 116 -7.33 -3.10 -19.15
CA LEU A 116 -7.40 -1.97 -20.08
C LEU A 116 -8.12 -0.78 -19.43
N MET A 117 -9.24 -1.05 -18.75
CA MET A 117 -9.98 -0.02 -18.01
C MET A 117 -9.10 0.67 -16.96
N LEU A 118 -8.29 -0.08 -16.22
CA LEU A 118 -7.35 0.51 -15.26
C LEU A 118 -6.20 1.27 -15.94
N GLY A 119 -5.80 0.88 -17.16
CA GLY A 119 -4.91 1.67 -18.00
C GLY A 119 -5.52 3.02 -18.43
N ASP A 120 -6.81 3.03 -18.78
CA ASP A 120 -7.54 4.26 -19.12
C ASP A 120 -7.73 5.18 -17.90
N VAL A 121 -8.03 4.60 -16.74
CA VAL A 121 -8.09 5.34 -15.46
C VAL A 121 -6.75 5.99 -15.16
N SER A 122 -5.64 5.26 -15.35
CA SER A 122 -4.29 5.77 -15.12
C SER A 122 -3.95 6.94 -16.04
N ALA A 123 -4.29 6.83 -17.33
CA ALA A 123 -4.07 7.90 -18.30
C ALA A 123 -4.85 9.18 -17.94
N LYS A 124 -6.14 9.04 -17.59
CA LYS A 124 -6.98 10.17 -17.19
C LYS A 124 -6.51 10.81 -15.89
N ALA A 125 -6.20 10.00 -14.88
CA ALA A 125 -5.73 10.49 -13.59
C ALA A 125 -4.36 11.19 -13.70
N ALA A 126 -3.44 10.62 -14.49
CA ALA A 126 -2.16 11.26 -14.80
C ALA A 126 -2.35 12.62 -15.49
N HIS A 127 -3.25 12.69 -16.48
CA HIS A 127 -3.55 13.94 -17.15
C HIS A 127 -4.12 14.99 -16.17
N LEU A 128 -5.09 14.61 -15.34
CA LEU A 128 -5.66 15.51 -14.34
C LEU A 128 -4.61 16.02 -13.35
N LEU A 129 -3.73 15.15 -12.82
CA LEU A 129 -2.63 15.56 -11.94
C LEU A 129 -1.59 16.47 -12.63
N SER A 130 -1.49 16.40 -13.96
CA SER A 130 -0.59 17.27 -14.73
C SER A 130 -1.13 18.70 -14.92
N LEU A 131 -2.44 18.92 -14.69
CA LEU A 131 -3.03 20.24 -14.77
C LEU A 131 -2.48 21.13 -13.64
N PRO A 132 -1.97 22.35 -13.94
CA PRO A 132 -1.34 23.20 -12.95
C PRO A 132 -2.20 23.45 -11.70
N GLU A 133 -3.50 23.68 -11.86
CA GLU A 133 -4.43 23.92 -10.77
C GLU A 133 -4.66 22.70 -9.88
N VAL A 134 -4.66 21.49 -10.45
CA VAL A 134 -4.80 20.23 -9.70
C VAL A 134 -3.50 19.89 -8.99
N SER A 135 -2.37 20.10 -9.67
CA SER A 135 -1.05 19.87 -9.11
C SER A 135 -0.78 20.80 -7.92
N ASP A 136 -1.08 22.10 -8.07
CA ASP A 136 -0.97 23.10 -7.00
C ASP A 136 -1.93 22.79 -5.84
N PHE A 137 -3.17 22.38 -6.14
CA PHE A 137 -4.14 21.94 -5.13
C PHE A 137 -3.58 20.81 -4.26
N PHE A 138 -3.13 19.70 -4.85
CA PHE A 138 -2.56 18.59 -4.08
C PHE A 138 -1.28 19.00 -3.38
N THR A 139 -0.42 19.79 -4.02
CA THR A 139 0.83 20.27 -3.42
C THR A 139 0.56 21.07 -2.14
N LYS A 140 -0.32 22.06 -2.20
CA LYS A 140 -0.71 22.87 -1.04
C LYS A 140 -1.42 22.04 0.02
N LEU A 141 -2.31 21.12 -0.39
CA LEU A 141 -3.02 20.26 0.54
C LEU A 141 -2.04 19.38 1.32
N ILE A 142 -1.06 18.78 0.63
CA ILE A 142 0.03 18.03 1.27
C ILE A 142 0.79 18.92 2.24
N GLN A 143 1.15 20.16 1.87
CA GLN A 143 1.86 21.08 2.77
C GLN A 143 1.06 21.42 4.03
N ARG A 144 -0.27 21.61 3.92
CA ARG A 144 -1.13 21.92 5.07
C ARG A 144 -1.20 20.77 6.06
N LEU A 145 -1.21 19.52 5.59
CA LEU A 145 -1.38 18.35 6.47
C LEU A 145 -0.07 17.70 6.90
N ALA A 146 0.93 17.72 6.03
CA ALA A 146 2.27 17.16 6.24
C ALA A 146 3.32 18.24 5.93
N PRO A 147 3.56 19.19 6.86
CA PRO A 147 4.39 20.36 6.62
C PRO A 147 5.76 20.02 6.03
N LYS A 148 5.93 20.43 4.76
CA LYS A 148 7.15 20.29 3.97
C LYS A 148 7.23 21.45 2.98
N SER A 149 8.39 21.66 2.37
CA SER A 149 8.52 22.71 1.35
C SER A 149 7.60 22.43 0.15
N TYR A 150 7.21 23.48 -0.58
CA TYR A 150 6.36 23.35 -1.77
C TYR A 150 7.01 22.40 -2.77
N GLN A 151 8.32 22.51 -3.00
CA GLN A 151 9.07 21.67 -3.92
C GLN A 151 9.07 20.19 -3.50
N GLN A 152 9.13 19.89 -2.20
CA GLN A 152 9.03 18.51 -1.71
C GLN A 152 7.61 17.95 -1.89
N ALA A 153 6.57 18.74 -1.60
CA ALA A 153 5.19 18.33 -1.82
C ALA A 153 4.86 18.17 -3.30
N PHE A 154 5.35 19.08 -4.16
CA PHE A 154 5.21 18.99 -5.60
C PHE A 154 5.93 17.77 -6.16
N GLY A 155 7.12 17.45 -5.64
CA GLY A 155 7.84 16.22 -6.01
C GLY A 155 7.00 14.96 -5.81
N GLU A 156 6.24 14.89 -4.72
CA GLU A 156 5.33 13.78 -4.42
C GLU A 156 4.17 13.69 -5.45
N VAL A 157 3.58 14.83 -5.83
CA VAL A 157 2.55 14.90 -6.88
C VAL A 157 3.14 14.48 -8.23
N TYR A 158 4.33 14.97 -8.56
CA TYR A 158 5.02 14.66 -9.81
C TYR A 158 5.36 13.17 -9.94
N VAL A 159 5.89 12.55 -8.88
CA VAL A 159 6.16 11.10 -8.87
C VAL A 159 4.86 10.31 -9.06
N THR A 160 3.79 10.70 -8.37
CA THR A 160 2.47 10.07 -8.50
C THR A 160 1.93 10.18 -9.93
N GLN A 161 2.03 11.37 -10.55
CA GLN A 161 1.66 11.60 -11.94
C GLN A 161 2.47 10.67 -12.88
N LYS A 162 3.80 10.65 -12.75
CA LYS A 162 4.67 9.83 -13.61
C LYS A 162 4.48 8.34 -13.43
N PHE A 163 4.18 7.89 -12.21
CA PHE A 163 3.78 6.52 -11.96
C PHE A 163 2.51 6.16 -12.75
N LEU A 164 1.48 7.00 -12.74
CA LEU A 164 0.24 6.75 -13.50
C LEU A 164 0.46 6.80 -15.02
N GLU A 165 1.34 7.69 -15.52
CA GLU A 165 1.75 7.69 -16.93
C GLU A 165 2.37 6.34 -17.34
N ASN A 166 3.21 5.75 -16.49
CA ASN A 166 3.84 4.45 -16.77
C ASN A 166 2.85 3.29 -16.91
N PHE A 167 1.65 3.42 -16.34
CA PHE A 167 0.61 2.39 -16.35
C PHE A 167 -0.57 2.75 -17.27
N SER A 168 -0.37 3.68 -18.20
CA SER A 168 -1.38 4.03 -19.21
C SER A 168 -1.47 2.99 -20.34
N GLY A 169 -2.65 2.91 -21.00
CA GLY A 169 -2.90 2.01 -22.11
C GLY A 169 -2.71 0.54 -21.74
N ASP A 170 -1.88 -0.18 -22.49
CA ASP A 170 -1.68 -1.62 -22.31
C ASP A 170 -0.73 -2.01 -21.18
N GLN A 171 -0.13 -1.05 -20.47
CA GLN A 171 0.91 -1.33 -19.48
C GLN A 171 0.39 -2.12 -18.28
N VAL A 172 -0.85 -1.86 -17.86
CA VAL A 172 -1.52 -2.67 -16.82
C VAL A 172 -1.77 -4.10 -17.32
N ARG A 173 -2.13 -4.29 -18.60
CA ARG A 173 -2.24 -5.63 -19.20
C ARG A 173 -0.89 -6.34 -19.24
N PHE A 174 0.20 -5.61 -19.47
CA PHE A 174 1.55 -6.18 -19.48
C PHE A 174 2.05 -6.63 -18.10
N LEU A 175 1.54 -6.06 -17.00
CA LEU A 175 1.78 -6.60 -15.66
C LEU A 175 1.27 -8.03 -15.48
N ALA A 176 0.19 -8.39 -16.19
CA ALA A 176 -0.41 -9.72 -16.16
C ALA A 176 0.21 -10.71 -17.16
N ARG A 177 1.33 -10.33 -17.80
CA ARG A 177 2.04 -11.19 -18.75
C ARG A 177 2.38 -12.54 -18.11
N SER A 178 1.98 -13.61 -18.79
CA SER A 178 2.33 -14.98 -18.43
C SER A 178 3.56 -15.47 -19.19
N PHE A 179 4.03 -16.64 -18.80
CA PHE A 179 4.99 -17.42 -19.58
C PHE A 179 4.48 -18.84 -19.77
N ALA A 180 4.98 -19.53 -20.79
CA ALA A 180 4.63 -20.92 -21.06
C ALA A 180 5.87 -21.74 -21.43
N VAL A 181 5.88 -23.02 -21.06
CA VAL A 181 6.98 -23.95 -21.37
C VAL A 181 6.40 -25.17 -22.08
N PRO A 182 6.95 -25.60 -23.24
CA PRO A 182 6.56 -26.84 -23.89
C PRO A 182 6.72 -28.04 -22.96
N GLY A 183 5.78 -28.97 -23.03
CA GLY A 183 5.85 -30.22 -22.28
C GLY A 183 6.70 -31.29 -22.98
N ASN A 184 6.75 -32.47 -22.36
CA ASN A 184 7.60 -33.58 -22.81
C ASN A 184 6.98 -34.39 -23.95
N HIS A 185 5.71 -34.15 -24.27
CA HIS A 185 4.99 -34.84 -25.34
C HIS A 185 4.00 -33.90 -26.04
N LEU A 186 3.56 -34.32 -27.23
CA LEU A 186 2.61 -33.57 -28.03
C LEU A 186 1.35 -33.22 -27.21
N GLY A 187 0.91 -31.97 -27.31
CA GLY A 187 -0.28 -31.45 -26.63
C GLY A 187 -0.06 -31.03 -25.17
N GLN A 188 1.12 -31.23 -24.58
CA GLN A 188 1.41 -30.78 -23.21
C GLN A 188 2.11 -29.42 -23.18
N GLN A 189 1.66 -28.53 -22.29
CA GLN A 189 2.30 -27.24 -22.01
C GLN A 189 2.03 -26.82 -20.57
N SER A 190 3.01 -26.21 -19.91
CA SER A 190 2.83 -25.56 -18.61
C SER A 190 2.78 -24.05 -18.76
N HIS A 191 2.06 -23.39 -17.86
CA HIS A 191 1.90 -21.93 -17.88
C HIS A 191 2.08 -21.36 -16.48
N GLY A 192 2.83 -20.25 -16.38
CA GLY A 192 2.95 -19.46 -15.16
C GLY A 192 2.19 -18.16 -15.29
N PHE A 193 1.31 -17.88 -14.33
CA PHE A 193 0.48 -16.68 -14.29
C PHE A 193 0.72 -15.87 -13.02
N ARG A 194 0.44 -14.56 -13.11
CA ARG A 194 0.31 -13.69 -11.94
C ARG A 194 -1.15 -13.70 -11.50
N TRP A 195 -1.39 -14.11 -10.26
CA TRP A 195 -2.74 -14.28 -9.72
C TRP A 195 -2.99 -13.28 -8.58
N PRO A 196 -4.18 -12.67 -8.48
CA PRO A 196 -4.56 -11.84 -7.33
C PRO A 196 -4.62 -12.66 -6.04
N TYR A 197 -4.53 -11.95 -4.91
CA TYR A 197 -4.86 -12.48 -3.59
C TYR A 197 -6.38 -12.38 -3.29
N GLY A 198 -7.07 -11.40 -3.90
CA GLY A 198 -8.48 -11.13 -3.65
C GLY A 198 -8.65 -9.93 -2.69
N PRO A 199 -9.25 -10.11 -1.50
CA PRO A 199 -9.37 -9.02 -0.52
C PRO A 199 -8.02 -8.70 0.13
N VAL A 200 -7.62 -7.42 0.14
CA VAL A 200 -6.36 -6.96 0.74
C VAL A 200 -6.57 -5.69 1.56
N ALA A 201 -5.64 -5.39 2.47
CA ALA A 201 -5.64 -4.13 3.22
C ALA A 201 -4.34 -3.35 2.95
N ILE A 202 -4.44 -2.03 2.86
CA ILE A 202 -3.33 -1.11 2.64
C ILE A 202 -3.33 -0.09 3.76
N ILE A 203 -2.21 0.06 4.47
CA ILE A 203 -2.05 1.01 5.57
C ILE A 203 -0.84 1.90 5.28
N THR A 204 -1.03 3.22 5.26
CA THR A 204 0.06 4.15 4.95
C THR A 204 0.28 5.21 6.04
N PRO A 205 1.55 5.64 6.24
CA PRO A 205 1.92 6.65 7.23
C PRO A 205 1.62 8.08 6.76
N PHE A 206 1.93 9.06 7.61
CA PHE A 206 1.60 10.47 7.36
C PHE A 206 2.55 11.21 6.41
N ASN A 207 3.78 10.72 6.22
CA ASN A 207 4.88 11.52 5.64
C ASN A 207 4.81 11.68 4.12
N PHE A 208 4.19 10.75 3.38
CA PHE A 208 3.90 10.87 1.95
C PHE A 208 2.43 10.48 1.71
N PRO A 209 1.50 11.41 1.98
CA PRO A 209 0.06 11.14 2.02
C PRO A 209 -0.59 10.90 0.66
N LEU A 210 0.11 11.14 -0.44
CA LEU A 210 -0.34 10.90 -1.81
C LEU A 210 0.44 9.74 -2.46
N GLU A 211 1.77 9.83 -2.50
CA GLU A 211 2.60 8.92 -3.30
C GLU A 211 2.48 7.46 -2.81
N ILE A 212 2.74 7.21 -1.53
CA ILE A 212 2.67 5.84 -0.97
C ILE A 212 1.29 5.23 -1.17
N PRO A 213 0.17 5.85 -0.74
CA PRO A 213 -1.14 5.22 -0.87
C PRO A 213 -1.59 5.03 -2.32
N VAL A 214 -1.32 5.96 -3.23
CA VAL A 214 -1.70 5.79 -4.64
C VAL A 214 -0.92 4.66 -5.31
N LEU A 215 0.40 4.60 -5.14
CA LEU A 215 1.23 3.56 -5.75
C LEU A 215 0.80 2.16 -5.31
N GLN A 216 0.52 1.99 -4.01
CA GLN A 216 0.06 0.71 -3.46
C GLN A 216 -1.38 0.38 -3.85
N LEU A 217 -2.29 1.35 -3.79
CA LEU A 217 -3.69 1.19 -4.18
C LEU A 217 -3.81 0.72 -5.62
N MET A 218 -3.16 1.47 -6.53
CA MET A 218 -3.22 1.17 -7.95
C MET A 218 -2.52 -0.17 -8.25
N GLY A 219 -1.38 -0.48 -7.62
CA GLY A 219 -0.74 -1.79 -7.76
C GLY A 219 -1.64 -2.96 -7.34
N ALA A 220 -2.35 -2.84 -6.21
CA ALA A 220 -3.30 -3.85 -5.77
C ALA A 220 -4.45 -4.03 -6.78
N LEU A 221 -5.03 -2.93 -7.25
CA LEU A 221 -6.11 -2.92 -8.25
C LEU A 221 -5.66 -3.50 -9.59
N TYR A 222 -4.49 -3.09 -10.11
CA TYR A 222 -3.92 -3.60 -11.37
C TYR A 222 -3.85 -5.11 -11.39
N MET A 223 -3.42 -5.71 -10.27
CA MET A 223 -3.30 -7.17 -10.14
C MET A 223 -4.61 -7.90 -9.85
N GLY A 224 -5.74 -7.19 -9.71
CA GLY A 224 -7.07 -7.79 -9.55
C GLY A 224 -7.59 -7.93 -8.12
N ASN A 225 -6.96 -7.26 -7.16
CA ASN A 225 -7.38 -7.30 -5.75
C ASN A 225 -8.48 -6.26 -5.46
N LYS A 226 -9.24 -6.46 -4.37
CA LYS A 226 -10.12 -5.45 -3.75
C LYS A 226 -9.46 -4.93 -2.46
N PRO A 227 -8.85 -3.74 -2.46
CA PRO A 227 -8.24 -3.16 -1.28
C PRO A 227 -9.22 -2.42 -0.37
N VAL A 228 -9.01 -2.53 0.95
CA VAL A 228 -9.40 -1.50 1.92
C VAL A 228 -8.17 -0.63 2.23
N LEU A 229 -8.28 0.67 2.02
CA LEU A 229 -7.20 1.63 2.21
C LEU A 229 -7.40 2.44 3.48
N LYS A 230 -6.38 2.49 4.32
CA LYS A 230 -6.30 3.34 5.52
C LYS A 230 -5.04 4.20 5.46
N VAL A 231 -5.23 5.51 5.37
CA VAL A 231 -4.15 6.51 5.52
C VAL A 231 -4.16 7.02 6.96
N ASP A 232 -3.03 7.50 7.49
CA ASP A 232 -3.03 8.22 8.78
C ASP A 232 -4.07 9.35 8.77
N SER A 233 -4.97 9.37 9.76
CA SER A 233 -6.10 10.32 9.81
C SER A 233 -5.63 11.77 9.67
N LYS A 234 -4.42 12.11 10.17
CA LYS A 234 -3.85 13.47 10.10
C LYS A 234 -3.76 14.02 8.68
N VAL A 235 -3.63 13.14 7.70
CA VAL A 235 -3.34 13.50 6.31
C VAL A 235 -4.31 12.83 5.32
N SER A 236 -5.31 12.12 5.82
CA SER A 236 -6.19 11.27 5.01
C SER A 236 -7.07 12.06 4.04
N LEU A 237 -7.27 13.37 4.27
CA LEU A 237 -7.94 14.27 3.33
C LEU A 237 -7.25 14.31 1.96
N VAL A 238 -5.92 14.17 1.89
CA VAL A 238 -5.21 14.08 0.60
C VAL A 238 -5.70 12.89 -0.20
N MET A 239 -5.80 11.72 0.44
CA MET A 239 -6.25 10.50 -0.23
C MET A 239 -7.76 10.50 -0.50
N ASP A 240 -8.58 11.15 0.36
CA ASP A 240 -10.00 11.39 0.10
C ASP A 240 -10.18 12.14 -1.24
N GLN A 241 -9.48 13.26 -1.43
CA GLN A 241 -9.56 14.04 -2.67
C GLN A 241 -8.98 13.27 -3.87
N MET A 242 -7.92 12.47 -3.65
CA MET A 242 -7.35 11.64 -4.71
C MET A 242 -8.28 10.50 -5.15
N LEU A 243 -8.99 9.84 -4.23
CA LEU A 243 -10.01 8.85 -4.57
C LEU A 243 -11.15 9.47 -5.38
N ARG A 244 -11.58 10.68 -5.05
CA ARG A 244 -12.57 11.42 -5.85
C ARG A 244 -12.05 11.71 -7.26
N LEU A 245 -10.78 12.10 -7.40
CA LEU A 245 -10.14 12.27 -8.72
C LEU A 245 -10.07 10.95 -9.49
N LEU A 246 -9.73 9.83 -8.83
CA LEU A 246 -9.71 8.51 -9.44
C LEU A 246 -11.10 8.07 -9.90
N HIS A 247 -12.15 8.32 -9.11
CA HIS A 247 -13.53 8.05 -9.51
C HIS A 247 -13.96 8.92 -10.70
N ALA A 248 -13.61 10.21 -10.69
CA ALA A 248 -13.82 11.10 -11.84
C ALA A 248 -13.03 10.63 -13.09
N SER A 249 -11.92 9.92 -12.88
CA SER A 249 -11.12 9.29 -13.94
C SER A 249 -11.68 7.95 -14.42
N GLY A 250 -12.70 7.41 -13.76
CA GLY A 250 -13.40 6.18 -14.14
C GLY A 250 -13.10 4.97 -13.26
N LEU A 251 -12.39 5.11 -12.13
CA LEU A 251 -12.22 4.03 -11.16
C LEU A 251 -13.59 3.66 -10.57
N PRO A 252 -14.06 2.41 -10.70
CA PRO A 252 -15.31 1.98 -10.09
C PRO A 252 -15.29 2.19 -8.58
N THR A 253 -16.36 2.78 -8.04
CA THR A 253 -16.45 3.17 -6.63
C THR A 253 -16.45 1.97 -5.68
N GLU A 254 -16.84 0.79 -6.16
CA GLU A 254 -16.88 -0.46 -5.37
C GLU A 254 -15.56 -1.24 -5.36
N ASP A 255 -14.59 -0.85 -6.18
CA ASP A 255 -13.31 -1.57 -6.29
C ASP A 255 -12.38 -1.31 -5.10
N VAL A 256 -12.63 -0.26 -4.33
CA VAL A 256 -11.84 0.13 -3.14
C VAL A 256 -12.77 0.60 -2.02
N ASP A 257 -12.46 0.20 -0.80
CA ASP A 257 -13.00 0.86 0.39
C ASP A 257 -11.92 1.76 1.02
N PHE A 258 -12.33 2.90 1.60
CA PHE A 258 -11.46 3.84 2.29
C PHE A 258 -11.94 4.04 3.72
N ILE A 259 -11.09 3.71 4.69
CA ILE A 259 -11.44 3.72 6.10
C ILE A 259 -10.52 4.66 6.88
N ASN A 260 -11.13 5.62 7.57
CA ASN A 260 -10.50 6.42 8.61
C ASN A 260 -10.79 5.78 9.96
N CYS A 261 -9.76 5.33 10.64
CA CYS A 261 -9.87 4.79 11.99
C CYS A 261 -8.52 4.83 12.70
N ASP A 262 -8.56 4.72 14.03
CA ASP A 262 -7.35 4.58 14.83
C ASP A 262 -6.65 3.23 14.56
N GLY A 263 -5.39 3.13 14.99
CA GLY A 263 -4.60 1.91 14.77
C GLY A 263 -5.21 0.67 15.45
N LYS A 264 -5.94 0.84 16.55
CA LYS A 264 -6.59 -0.24 17.30
C LYS A 264 -7.80 -0.81 16.55
N THR A 265 -8.62 0.06 16.00
CA THR A 265 -9.81 -0.28 15.20
C THR A 265 -9.39 -0.88 13.88
N MET A 266 -8.37 -0.31 13.21
CA MET A 266 -7.80 -0.94 12.02
C MET A 266 -7.29 -2.34 12.34
N ASN A 267 -6.65 -2.54 13.49
CA ASN A 267 -6.22 -3.87 13.93
C ASN A 267 -7.39 -4.85 14.12
N LYS A 268 -8.55 -4.36 14.59
CA LYS A 268 -9.77 -5.17 14.70
C LYS A 268 -10.29 -5.61 13.33
N LEU A 269 -10.29 -4.70 12.36
CA LEU A 269 -10.61 -5.06 10.97
C LEU A 269 -9.60 -6.11 10.44
N LEU A 270 -8.31 -5.88 10.67
CA LEU A 270 -7.22 -6.76 10.23
C LEU A 270 -7.21 -8.17 10.83
N VAL A 271 -7.83 -8.42 11.99
CA VAL A 271 -7.97 -9.80 12.49
C VAL A 271 -9.13 -10.54 11.80
N GLU A 272 -10.00 -9.83 11.11
CA GLU A 272 -11.14 -10.40 10.39
C GLU A 272 -10.94 -10.48 8.88
N VAL A 273 -9.93 -9.77 8.35
CA VAL A 273 -9.39 -9.96 7.01
C VAL A 273 -8.03 -10.62 7.05
N GLU A 274 -7.84 -11.59 6.19
CA GLU A 274 -6.73 -12.53 6.25
C GLU A 274 -5.36 -11.89 5.94
N TYR A 275 -5.20 -10.58 5.68
CA TYR A 275 -3.95 -10.02 5.15
C TYR A 275 -3.62 -8.59 5.67
N VAL A 276 -2.58 -8.49 6.51
CA VAL A 276 -1.55 -7.40 6.63
C VAL A 276 -0.48 -7.79 7.68
N SER A 277 -0.80 -8.62 8.69
CA SER A 277 0.20 -9.27 9.57
C SER A 277 0.34 -10.76 9.31
N TRP A 278 -0.69 -11.37 8.70
CA TRP A 278 -0.68 -12.74 8.23
C TRP A 278 0.34 -12.98 7.11
N VAL A 279 0.64 -11.99 6.26
CA VAL A 279 1.58 -12.17 5.14
C VAL A 279 2.97 -12.49 5.66
N CYS A 280 3.55 -11.61 6.50
CA CYS A 280 4.89 -11.80 7.05
C CYS A 280 4.99 -13.04 7.98
N ASP A 281 3.93 -13.33 8.75
CA ASP A 281 3.88 -14.52 9.62
C ASP A 281 3.66 -15.83 8.84
N GLN A 282 2.84 -15.85 7.80
CA GLN A 282 2.65 -17.02 6.92
C GLN A 282 3.83 -17.23 5.99
N ASP A 283 4.43 -16.16 5.48
CA ASP A 283 5.63 -16.25 4.66
C ASP A 283 6.76 -16.88 5.49
N ALA A 284 6.91 -16.54 6.77
CA ALA A 284 7.93 -17.14 7.63
C ALA A 284 7.55 -18.53 8.18
N TYR A 285 6.30 -18.74 8.61
CA TYR A 285 5.96 -19.84 9.53
C TYR A 285 4.83 -20.78 9.06
N ALA A 286 4.18 -20.49 7.92
CA ALA A 286 3.24 -21.44 7.33
C ALA A 286 3.95 -22.74 6.96
N CYS A 287 3.27 -23.87 7.15
CA CYS A 287 3.87 -25.20 6.96
C CYS A 287 5.15 -25.39 7.79
N SER A 288 5.23 -24.73 8.95
CA SER A 288 6.46 -24.64 9.75
C SER A 288 7.67 -24.10 8.97
N GLY A 289 7.48 -23.13 8.08
CA GLY A 289 8.57 -22.56 7.28
C GLY A 289 9.18 -23.52 6.24
N GLN A 290 8.56 -24.69 6.02
CA GLN A 290 9.01 -25.69 5.04
C GLN A 290 8.50 -25.35 3.63
N LYS A 291 8.80 -24.14 3.18
CA LYS A 291 8.51 -23.64 1.84
C LYS A 291 9.79 -23.09 1.26
N CYS A 292 10.06 -23.35 -0.01
CA CYS A 292 11.19 -22.73 -0.68
C CYS A 292 11.04 -21.19 -0.71
N SER A 293 9.83 -20.63 -0.71
CA SER A 293 9.63 -19.17 -0.64
C SER A 293 9.48 -18.64 0.79
N ALA A 294 9.89 -19.38 1.82
CA ALA A 294 9.72 -18.93 3.18
C ALA A 294 10.54 -17.65 3.45
N GLN A 295 9.99 -16.71 4.20
CA GLN A 295 10.71 -15.50 4.60
C GLN A 295 11.74 -15.86 5.67
N SER A 296 12.99 -16.04 5.25
CA SER A 296 14.10 -16.39 6.14
C SER A 296 14.79 -15.15 6.72
N ILE A 297 14.77 -14.00 6.02
CA ILE A 297 15.26 -12.72 6.55
C ILE A 297 14.27 -11.59 6.26
N LEU A 298 13.95 -10.81 7.30
CA LEU A 298 13.16 -9.57 7.22
C LEU A 298 14.06 -8.34 7.44
N PHE A 299 14.15 -7.46 6.44
CA PHE A 299 14.76 -6.13 6.61
C PHE A 299 13.67 -5.13 6.96
N MET A 300 13.74 -4.63 8.18
CA MET A 300 12.75 -3.73 8.74
C MET A 300 13.36 -2.35 8.90
N HIS A 301 12.79 -1.33 8.27
CA HIS A 301 13.31 0.03 8.48
C HIS A 301 13.16 0.44 9.96
N GLU A 302 14.09 1.22 10.52
CA GLU A 302 14.06 1.60 11.95
C GLU A 302 12.73 2.21 12.43
N ASN A 303 12.03 2.92 11.54
CA ASN A 303 10.69 3.48 11.76
C ASN A 303 9.67 2.41 12.15
N TRP A 304 9.78 1.20 11.58
CA TRP A 304 8.94 0.06 11.92
C TRP A 304 9.38 -0.66 13.19
N GLY A 305 10.64 -0.52 13.62
CA GLY A 305 11.12 -1.03 14.90
C GLY A 305 10.42 -0.40 16.12
N ARG A 306 9.83 0.79 15.94
CA ARG A 306 8.98 1.45 16.96
C ARG A 306 7.48 1.20 16.75
N SER A 307 7.11 0.50 15.68
CA SER A 307 5.73 0.15 15.38
C SER A 307 5.31 -1.13 16.13
N PRO A 308 3.99 -1.40 16.26
CA PRO A 308 3.52 -2.66 16.81
C PRO A 308 3.82 -3.90 15.95
N LEU A 309 4.43 -3.77 14.76
CA LEU A 309 4.62 -4.86 13.80
C LEU A 309 5.30 -6.08 14.44
N LEU A 310 6.43 -5.88 15.13
CA LEU A 310 7.12 -6.99 15.79
C LEU A 310 6.27 -7.62 16.91
N GLY A 311 5.54 -6.79 17.66
CA GLY A 311 4.59 -7.26 18.67
C GLY A 311 3.49 -8.12 18.06
N LYS A 312 2.93 -7.69 16.92
CA LYS A 312 1.90 -8.44 16.19
C LYS A 312 2.43 -9.73 15.58
N MET A 313 3.64 -9.72 15.01
CA MET A 313 4.30 -10.94 14.53
C MET A 313 4.49 -11.95 15.65
N LYS A 314 4.98 -11.48 16.81
CA LYS A 314 5.09 -12.31 18.02
C LYS A 314 3.74 -12.88 18.45
N ASP A 315 2.70 -12.06 18.48
CA ASP A 315 1.36 -12.47 18.88
C ASP A 315 0.73 -13.47 17.90
N LEU A 316 0.99 -13.34 16.60
CA LEU A 316 0.52 -14.30 15.59
C LEU A 316 1.30 -15.61 15.66
N ALA A 317 2.63 -15.54 15.73
CA ALA A 317 3.50 -16.69 15.94
C ALA A 317 3.08 -17.52 17.16
N ALA A 318 2.75 -16.85 18.27
CA ALA A 318 2.33 -17.49 19.51
C ALA A 318 0.95 -18.16 19.43
N ARG A 319 0.11 -17.82 18.45
CA ARG A 319 -1.20 -18.46 18.24
C ARG A 319 -1.08 -19.81 17.54
N ARG A 320 0.05 -20.10 16.89
CA ARG A 320 0.25 -21.33 16.14
C ARG A 320 0.34 -22.52 17.09
N LYS A 321 -0.40 -23.59 16.79
CA LYS A 321 -0.51 -24.77 17.65
C LYS A 321 -0.28 -26.04 16.84
N LEU A 322 0.15 -27.07 17.55
CA LEU A 322 0.30 -28.40 16.96
C LEU A 322 -1.06 -29.02 16.66
N ASP A 323 -2.05 -28.79 17.52
CA ASP A 323 -3.40 -29.36 17.42
C ASP A 323 -4.13 -29.01 16.12
N ASP A 324 -3.81 -27.86 15.52
CA ASP A 324 -4.36 -27.41 14.24
C ASP A 324 -3.31 -27.36 13.10
N LEU A 325 -2.11 -27.89 13.35
CA LEU A 325 -0.96 -27.93 12.42
C LEU A 325 -0.56 -26.58 11.82
N THR A 326 -1.00 -25.46 12.41
CA THR A 326 -0.48 -24.14 12.05
C THR A 326 0.98 -23.98 12.46
N ILE A 327 1.47 -24.83 13.37
CA ILE A 327 2.87 -25.22 13.53
C ILE A 327 2.90 -26.75 13.66
N GLY A 328 3.90 -27.40 13.09
CA GLY A 328 3.96 -28.87 13.05
C GLY A 328 5.37 -29.40 12.85
N PRO A 329 5.52 -30.73 12.69
CA PRO A 329 6.82 -31.37 12.50
C PRO A 329 7.60 -30.76 11.33
N VAL A 330 8.90 -30.59 11.54
CA VAL A 330 9.87 -30.21 10.51
C VAL A 330 10.58 -31.46 10.04
N LEU A 331 10.37 -31.84 8.79
CA LEU A 331 10.74 -33.15 8.27
C LEU A 331 12.24 -33.28 7.96
N THR A 332 12.93 -32.17 7.76
CA THR A 332 14.32 -32.14 7.25
C THR A 332 15.33 -31.52 8.20
N VAL A 333 14.89 -30.92 9.31
CA VAL A 333 15.74 -30.24 10.30
C VAL A 333 15.27 -30.59 11.70
N THR A 334 16.15 -31.11 12.55
CA THR A 334 15.81 -31.52 13.92
C THR A 334 15.68 -30.32 14.87
N THR A 335 15.04 -30.54 16.02
CA THR A 335 14.89 -29.51 17.07
C THR A 335 16.25 -29.06 17.58
N GLU A 336 17.18 -29.98 17.80
CA GLU A 336 18.54 -29.72 18.26
C GLU A 336 19.30 -28.85 17.25
N ALA A 337 19.20 -29.16 15.95
CA ALA A 337 19.88 -28.40 14.91
C ALA A 337 19.37 -26.95 14.83
N MET A 338 18.04 -26.74 14.97
CA MET A 338 17.46 -25.39 15.00
C MET A 338 17.85 -24.62 16.27
N LEU A 339 17.89 -25.29 17.43
CA LEU A 339 18.34 -24.68 18.69
C LEU A 339 19.83 -24.35 18.69
N GLU A 340 20.67 -25.21 18.11
CA GLU A 340 22.10 -24.94 17.94
C GLU A 340 22.32 -23.74 17.02
N HIS A 341 21.61 -23.69 15.89
CA HIS A 341 21.68 -22.56 14.97
C HIS A 341 21.26 -21.24 15.64
N LYS A 342 20.14 -21.25 16.39
CA LYS A 342 19.71 -20.13 17.24
C LYS A 342 20.84 -19.67 18.17
N ASN A 343 21.47 -20.61 18.89
CA ASN A 343 22.51 -20.28 19.87
C ASN A 343 23.76 -19.69 19.19
N LYS A 344 24.16 -20.20 18.01
CA LYS A 344 25.25 -19.63 17.23
C LYS A 344 24.95 -18.20 16.77
N LEU A 345 23.72 -17.94 16.29
CA LEU A 345 23.32 -16.57 15.94
C LEU A 345 23.33 -15.63 17.15
N LEU A 346 22.93 -16.12 18.33
CA LEU A 346 22.95 -15.34 19.58
C LEU A 346 24.37 -15.06 20.11
N GLN A 347 25.41 -15.70 19.58
CA GLN A 347 26.81 -15.36 19.89
C GLN A 347 27.32 -14.16 19.07
N ILE A 348 26.61 -13.77 18.00
CA ILE A 348 26.97 -12.61 17.19
C ILE A 348 26.72 -11.34 18.03
N PRO A 349 27.70 -10.41 18.13
CA PRO A 349 27.54 -9.18 18.91
C PRO A 349 26.25 -8.41 18.59
N GLY A 350 25.50 -8.02 19.61
CA GLY A 350 24.28 -7.22 19.45
C GLY A 350 23.04 -7.98 18.97
N SER A 351 23.17 -9.28 18.68
CA SER A 351 22.02 -10.14 18.34
C SER A 351 21.08 -10.35 19.53
N LYS A 352 19.79 -10.56 19.27
CA LYS A 352 18.76 -10.73 20.30
C LYS A 352 17.66 -11.67 19.85
N LEU A 353 17.20 -12.57 20.72
CA LEU A 353 15.99 -13.36 20.47
C LEU A 353 14.77 -12.43 20.58
N LEU A 354 13.96 -12.35 19.53
CA LEU A 354 12.76 -11.50 19.52
C LEU A 354 11.55 -12.26 20.05
N PHE A 355 11.36 -13.50 19.60
CA PHE A 355 10.35 -14.44 20.09
C PHE A 355 10.66 -15.88 19.67
N GLY A 356 9.98 -16.84 20.30
CA GLY A 356 10.16 -18.26 20.05
C GLY A 356 11.43 -18.82 20.69
N GLY A 357 12.14 -19.68 19.97
CA GLY A 357 13.43 -20.21 20.39
C GLY A 357 13.36 -21.41 21.36
N ASP A 358 12.16 -21.94 21.62
CA ASP A 358 11.93 -23.14 22.43
C ASP A 358 11.38 -24.28 21.59
N ALA A 359 11.69 -25.52 21.99
CA ALA A 359 11.01 -26.70 21.49
C ALA A 359 9.49 -26.63 21.78
N LEU A 360 8.68 -27.18 20.87
CA LEU A 360 7.27 -27.46 21.15
C LEU A 360 7.20 -28.45 22.34
N GLN A 361 6.13 -28.34 23.11
CA GLN A 361 5.88 -29.18 24.29
C GLN A 361 4.61 -30.00 24.07
N ASN A 362 4.40 -31.04 24.88
CA ASN A 362 3.19 -31.86 24.87
C ASN A 362 2.86 -32.49 23.51
N HIS A 363 3.87 -33.07 22.85
CA HIS A 363 3.70 -33.76 21.58
C HIS A 363 4.40 -35.12 21.57
N SER A 364 4.03 -35.97 20.61
CA SER A 364 4.68 -37.26 20.36
C SER A 364 5.49 -37.29 19.04
N ILE A 365 5.83 -36.11 18.49
CA ILE A 365 6.67 -35.99 17.29
C ILE A 365 8.02 -36.70 17.54
N PRO A 366 8.43 -37.66 16.68
CA PRO A 366 9.72 -38.35 16.80
C PRO A 366 10.92 -37.39 16.74
N ALA A 367 11.98 -37.69 17.49
CA ALA A 367 13.19 -36.84 17.57
C ALA A 367 13.94 -36.68 16.23
N ILE A 368 13.67 -37.54 15.25
CA ILE A 368 14.20 -37.40 13.88
C ILE A 368 13.60 -36.20 13.13
N TYR A 369 12.48 -35.65 13.60
CA TYR A 369 11.83 -34.47 13.06
C TYR A 369 11.94 -33.30 14.05
N GLY A 370 12.04 -32.09 13.51
CA GLY A 370 12.05 -30.88 14.31
C GLY A 370 10.66 -30.53 14.85
N ALA A 371 10.64 -29.95 16.04
CA ALA A 371 9.44 -29.47 16.69
C ALA A 371 9.81 -28.24 17.51
N ILE A 372 9.83 -27.07 16.86
CA ILE A 372 10.20 -25.80 17.49
C ILE A 372 9.08 -24.77 17.29
N LYS A 373 8.92 -23.87 18.27
CA LYS A 373 8.03 -22.71 18.12
C LYS A 373 8.55 -21.81 16.99
N PRO A 374 7.67 -21.06 16.31
CA PRO A 374 8.09 -20.01 15.39
C PRO A 374 9.11 -19.06 16.03
N THR A 375 10.28 -18.94 15.41
CA THR A 375 11.44 -18.27 16.01
C THR A 375 11.89 -17.09 15.16
N ALA A 376 12.19 -15.96 15.81
CA ALA A 376 12.77 -14.79 15.17
C ALA A 376 13.96 -14.27 15.98
N ILE A 377 15.08 -14.02 15.32
CA ILE A 377 16.31 -13.49 15.93
C ILE A 377 16.70 -12.20 15.23
N PHE A 378 16.94 -11.15 16.00
CA PHE A 378 17.56 -9.95 15.51
C PHE A 378 19.08 -10.13 15.38
N VAL A 379 19.67 -9.73 14.26
CA VAL A 379 21.13 -9.63 14.07
C VAL A 379 21.46 -8.27 13.42
N PRO A 380 22.42 -7.48 13.94
CA PRO A 380 22.77 -6.19 13.34
C PRO A 380 23.41 -6.33 11.95
N LEU A 381 23.02 -5.50 10.98
CA LEU A 381 23.53 -5.55 9.60
C LEU A 381 25.05 -5.55 9.49
N GLU A 382 25.72 -4.72 10.30
CA GLU A 382 27.18 -4.60 10.30
C GLU A 382 27.88 -5.92 10.66
N GLU A 383 27.25 -6.73 11.51
CA GLU A 383 27.74 -8.05 11.90
C GLU A 383 27.41 -9.12 10.86
N ILE A 384 26.21 -9.06 10.27
CA ILE A 384 25.78 -9.96 9.19
C ILE A 384 26.78 -9.92 8.02
N LEU A 385 27.30 -8.73 7.70
CA LEU A 385 28.20 -8.52 6.56
C LEU A 385 29.63 -9.05 6.75
N LYS A 386 30.02 -9.41 7.97
CA LYS A 386 31.35 -9.99 8.25
C LYS A 386 31.44 -11.39 7.66
N ASN A 387 32.60 -11.73 7.08
CA ASN A 387 32.80 -13.00 6.38
C ASN A 387 32.48 -14.21 7.26
N ASP A 388 32.87 -14.17 8.53
CA ASP A 388 32.71 -15.28 9.46
C ASP A 388 31.26 -15.49 9.91
N ASN A 389 30.43 -14.45 9.80
CA ASN A 389 29.03 -14.47 10.23
C ASN A 389 28.06 -14.63 9.04
N PHE A 390 28.44 -14.18 7.85
CA PHE A 390 27.55 -14.12 6.70
C PHE A 390 26.97 -15.50 6.36
N GLU A 391 27.83 -16.51 6.24
CA GLU A 391 27.38 -17.89 5.93
C GLU A 391 26.48 -18.45 7.02
N LEU A 392 26.75 -18.12 8.28
CA LEU A 392 25.92 -18.53 9.40
C LEU A 392 24.54 -17.85 9.34
N VAL A 393 24.47 -16.54 9.11
CA VAL A 393 23.20 -15.79 9.07
C VAL A 393 22.36 -16.14 7.84
N THR A 394 23.00 -16.38 6.70
CA THR A 394 22.29 -16.71 5.45
C THR A 394 22.07 -18.20 5.24
N LYS A 395 22.44 -19.04 6.23
CA LYS A 395 22.17 -20.47 6.15
C LYS A 395 20.66 -20.71 6.14
N GLU A 396 20.17 -21.38 5.10
CA GLU A 396 18.77 -21.78 5.06
C GLU A 396 18.47 -22.78 6.18
N ILE A 397 17.49 -22.42 7.00
CA ILE A 397 16.83 -23.31 7.94
C ILE A 397 15.45 -23.59 7.39
N PHE A 398 15.25 -24.78 6.82
CA PHE A 398 13.98 -25.20 6.24
C PHE A 398 12.99 -25.60 7.35
N GLY A 399 12.64 -24.62 8.18
CA GLY A 399 11.89 -24.73 9.42
C GLY A 399 11.35 -23.37 9.85
N PRO A 400 10.59 -23.27 10.96
CA PRO A 400 9.84 -22.06 11.31
C PRO A 400 10.76 -21.03 11.99
N PHE A 401 11.68 -20.47 11.21
CA PHE A 401 12.82 -19.70 11.69
C PHE A 401 13.12 -18.52 10.75
N GLN A 402 13.34 -17.33 11.30
CA GLN A 402 13.78 -16.18 10.53
C GLN A 402 14.77 -15.29 11.30
N VAL A 403 15.57 -14.54 10.55
CA VAL A 403 16.39 -13.42 11.05
C VAL A 403 15.70 -12.10 10.74
N ILE A 404 15.78 -11.14 11.65
CA ILE A 404 15.25 -9.78 11.45
C ILE A 404 16.42 -8.80 11.59
N GLU A 405 16.43 -7.77 10.75
CA GLU A 405 17.45 -6.72 10.74
C GLU A 405 16.76 -5.35 10.73
N TYR A 406 17.37 -4.36 11.40
CA TYR A 406 16.90 -2.97 11.42
C TYR A 406 17.85 -2.04 10.65
N TYR A 407 17.49 -1.62 9.46
CA TYR A 407 18.33 -0.68 8.71
C TYR A 407 17.89 0.77 8.93
N GLN A 408 18.88 1.67 8.89
CA GLN A 408 18.67 3.13 8.79
C GLN A 408 19.00 3.57 7.36
N ILE A 409 18.35 4.64 6.89
CA ILE A 409 18.51 5.18 5.52
C ILE A 409 20.00 5.39 5.13
N LYS A 410 20.85 5.79 6.08
CA LYS A 410 22.28 6.02 5.85
C LYS A 410 23.08 4.76 5.45
N TYR A 411 22.52 3.55 5.64
CA TYR A 411 23.16 2.26 5.32
C TYR A 411 22.66 1.63 4.01
N CYS A 412 21.87 2.34 3.19
CA CYS A 412 21.27 1.80 1.96
C CYS A 412 22.30 1.21 0.97
N ILE A 413 23.51 1.78 0.88
CA ILE A 413 24.63 1.27 0.04
C ILE A 413 25.23 -0.02 0.63
N ILE A 414 25.36 -0.08 1.95
CA ILE A 414 25.88 -1.24 2.69
C ILE A 414 24.90 -2.43 2.57
N TRP A 415 23.60 -2.13 2.53
CA TRP A 415 22.54 -3.11 2.28
C TRP A 415 22.53 -3.64 0.83
N LEU A 416 22.76 -2.80 -0.19
CA LEU A 416 22.92 -3.26 -1.57
C LEU A 416 24.10 -4.24 -1.72
N ASN A 417 25.20 -4.01 -0.99
CA ASN A 417 26.32 -4.94 -0.93
C ASN A 417 25.95 -6.28 -0.26
N PHE A 418 25.09 -6.28 0.76
CA PHE A 418 24.56 -7.50 1.38
C PHE A 418 23.76 -8.35 0.38
N LEU A 419 22.79 -7.74 -0.33
CA LEU A 419 21.99 -8.45 -1.35
C LEU A 419 22.82 -9.01 -2.50
N MET A 420 23.79 -8.23 -2.99
CA MET A 420 24.72 -8.67 -4.04
C MET A 420 25.58 -9.86 -3.60
N ARG A 421 25.89 -9.96 -2.30
CA ARG A 421 26.65 -11.06 -1.72
C ARG A 421 25.80 -12.32 -1.53
N ILE A 422 24.51 -12.18 -1.20
CA ILE A 422 23.56 -13.30 -1.16
C ILE A 422 23.40 -13.91 -2.55
N LEU A 423 23.19 -13.08 -3.58
CA LEU A 423 23.01 -13.53 -4.96
C LEU A 423 24.19 -14.36 -5.48
N ARG A 424 25.41 -14.12 -4.96
CA ARG A 424 26.61 -14.92 -5.28
C ARG A 424 26.69 -16.24 -4.51
N PHE A 425 25.98 -16.38 -3.38
CA PHE A 425 25.95 -17.57 -2.54
C PHE A 425 24.80 -18.54 -2.90
N VAL A 426 23.66 -18.00 -3.31
CA VAL A 426 22.46 -18.76 -3.71
C VAL A 426 22.68 -19.60 -4.98
N THR A 427 23.67 -19.29 -5.81
CA THR A 427 24.01 -20.12 -7.00
C THR A 427 24.58 -21.51 -6.67
N ARG A 428 24.85 -21.82 -5.39
CA ARG A 428 25.41 -23.12 -4.95
C ARG A 428 24.40 -24.10 -4.33
N PHE A 429 23.18 -23.68 -4.03
CA PHE A 429 22.12 -24.53 -3.47
C PHE A 429 20.78 -24.22 -4.12
N CYS A 430 19.99 -25.26 -4.41
CA CYS A 430 18.66 -25.15 -5.01
C CYS A 430 17.60 -24.69 -4.00
N SER A 431 17.93 -23.69 -3.17
CA SER A 431 17.05 -23.14 -2.16
C SER A 431 16.80 -21.66 -2.39
N ASN A 432 15.52 -21.36 -2.60
CA ASN A 432 15.00 -20.03 -2.81
C ASN A 432 15.14 -19.24 -1.49
N PHE A 433 15.97 -18.21 -1.48
CA PHE A 433 16.16 -17.34 -0.32
C PHE A 433 15.29 -16.09 -0.49
N PHE A 434 14.25 -15.92 0.34
CA PHE A 434 13.30 -14.82 0.20
C PHE A 434 13.55 -13.70 1.21
N VAL A 435 13.65 -12.47 0.70
CA VAL A 435 13.95 -11.25 1.46
C VAL A 435 12.80 -10.26 1.32
N SER A 436 12.15 -9.91 2.43
CA SER A 436 11.06 -8.93 2.46
C SER A 436 11.53 -7.59 3.00
N LEU A 437 11.06 -6.50 2.39
CA LEU A 437 11.31 -5.11 2.83
C LEU A 437 9.99 -4.53 3.36
N VAL A 438 9.97 -4.09 4.62
CA VAL A 438 8.82 -3.39 5.22
C VAL A 438 9.25 -2.04 5.74
#